data_AF-A0A850RYA3-F1
#
_entry.id   AF-A0A850RYA3-F1
#
_cell.length_a   1.000
_cell.length_b   1.000
_cell.length_c   1.000
_cell.angle_alpha   90.00
_cell.angle_beta   90.00
_cell.angle_gamma   90.00
#
_symmetry.space_group_name_H-M   'P 1'
#
loop_
_entity.id
_entity.type
_entity.pdbx_description
1 polymer ?
#
loop_
_entity_poly.entity_id
_entity_poly.type
_entity_poly.pdbx_seq_one_letter_code
_entity_poly.pdbx_strand_id
1 'polypeptide(L)'
;MTDSRALATSSEGWVIEMMDAYEDAKAAIPFAEAAGKTMTEADLFHMAPLVCVKFRGLIGSEESLSNARNAAIGSYIANQEAGNRNLNDPIMAFAFCYILAHYGLGLLNDEKCQETLQFVESNLAKIKSALITAQ
;
A
#
# COMPACT_ATOMS: atom_id res chain seq x y z
N MET A 1 14.08 -6.19 16.95
CA MET A 1 13.21 -7.28 16.51
C MET A 1 11.88 -6.64 16.19
N THR A 2 11.58 -6.42 14.92
CA THR A 2 10.24 -5.98 14.51
C THR A 2 9.39 -7.23 14.45
N ASP A 3 8.49 -7.39 15.42
CA ASP A 3 7.51 -8.48 15.40
C ASP A 3 6.70 -8.37 14.11
N SER A 4 6.62 -9.47 13.37
CA SER A 4 5.83 -9.55 12.13
C SER A 4 4.35 -9.34 12.48
N ARG A 5 3.70 -8.36 11.84
CA ARG A 5 2.25 -8.17 11.98
C ARG A 5 1.53 -9.35 11.34
N ALA A 6 0.61 -9.96 12.10
CA ALA A 6 -0.29 -10.99 11.59
C ALA A 6 -1.12 -10.44 10.42
N LEU A 7 -1.48 -11.32 9.47
CA LEU A 7 -2.37 -10.96 8.36
C LEU A 7 -3.77 -10.67 8.88
N ALA A 8 -4.38 -9.60 8.37
CA ALA A 8 -5.78 -9.32 8.60
C ALA A 8 -6.67 -10.43 8.02
N THR A 9 -7.70 -10.81 8.75
CA THR A 9 -8.63 -11.89 8.36
C THR A 9 -9.94 -11.37 7.76
N SER A 10 -10.15 -10.06 7.74
CA SER A 10 -11.33 -9.41 7.15
C SER A 10 -10.94 -8.19 6.32
N SER A 11 -11.84 -7.77 5.42
CA SER A 11 -11.63 -6.60 4.56
C SER A 11 -11.52 -5.30 5.37
N GLU A 12 -12.27 -5.18 6.47
CA GLU A 12 -12.12 -4.07 7.42
C GLU A 12 -10.74 -4.08 8.10
N GLY A 13 -10.26 -5.26 8.51
CA GLY A 13 -8.93 -5.41 9.09
C GLY A 13 -7.83 -4.99 8.10
N TRP A 14 -7.99 -5.34 6.83
CA TRP A 14 -7.09 -4.90 5.76
C TRP A 14 -7.13 -3.39 5.54
N VAL A 15 -8.30 -2.76 5.62
CA VAL A 15 -8.42 -1.29 5.55
C VAL A 15 -7.69 -0.62 6.70
N ILE A 16 -7.87 -1.12 7.94
CA ILE A 16 -7.17 -0.58 9.12
C ILE A 16 -5.66 -0.73 8.95
N GLU A 17 -5.18 -1.91 8.54
CA GLU A 17 -3.75 -2.13 8.34
C GLU A 17 -3.19 -1.25 7.21
N MET A 18 -3.95 -1.08 6.12
CA MET A 18 -3.57 -0.22 5.00
C MET A 18 -3.48 1.25 5.44
N MET A 19 -4.39 1.73 6.29
CA MET A 19 -4.33 3.08 6.85
C MET A 19 -3.08 3.28 7.72
N ASP A 20 -2.74 2.32 8.59
CA ASP A 20 -1.50 2.36 9.35
C ASP A 20 -0.27 2.39 8.43
N ALA A 21 -0.28 1.58 7.37
CA ALA A 21 0.79 1.54 6.38
C ALA A 21 0.91 2.85 5.59
N TYR A 22 -0.22 3.48 5.28
CA TYR A 22 -0.27 4.79 4.61
C TYR A 22 0.36 5.87 5.49
N GLU A 23 0.02 5.93 6.77
CA GLU A 23 0.63 6.87 7.71
C GLU A 23 2.13 6.59 7.93
N ASP A 24 2.54 5.32 7.98
CA ASP A 24 3.97 4.96 8.04
C ASP A 24 4.73 5.45 6.79
N ALA A 25 4.13 5.34 5.60
CA ALA A 25 4.69 5.87 4.37
C ALA A 25 4.73 7.40 4.38
N LYS A 26 3.66 8.04 4.84
CA LYS A 26 3.53 9.51 4.92
C LYS A 26 4.55 10.12 5.87
N ALA A 27 4.89 9.43 6.96
CA ALA A 27 5.96 9.83 7.87
C ALA A 27 7.34 9.95 7.20
N ALA A 28 7.52 9.40 5.99
CA ALA A 28 8.75 9.56 5.21
C ALA A 28 8.85 10.91 4.46
N ILE A 29 7.74 11.65 4.30
CA ILE A 29 7.70 12.92 3.53
C ILE A 29 8.70 13.96 4.08
N PRO A 30 8.73 14.28 5.38
CA PRO A 30 9.67 15.27 5.92
C PRO A 30 11.14 14.90 5.69
N PHE A 31 11.45 13.60 5.64
CA PHE A 31 12.82 13.13 5.40
C PHE A 31 13.22 13.25 3.93
N ALA A 32 12.29 13.05 2.99
CA ALA A 32 12.55 13.31 1.58
C ALA A 32 12.88 14.79 1.35
N GLU A 33 12.12 15.70 1.97
CA GLU A 33 12.35 17.14 1.90
C GLU A 33 13.73 17.51 2.47
N ALA A 34 14.09 16.98 3.64
CA ALA A 34 15.40 17.19 4.25
C ALA A 34 16.56 16.67 3.38
N ALA A 35 16.31 15.65 2.54
CA ALA A 35 17.27 15.11 1.56
C ALA A 35 17.25 15.87 0.22
N GLY A 36 16.51 16.99 0.11
CA GLY A 36 16.40 17.79 -1.11
C GLY A 36 15.57 17.13 -2.21
N LYS A 37 14.69 16.18 -1.86
CA LYS A 37 13.79 15.51 -2.80
C LYS A 37 12.35 15.94 -2.54
N THR A 38 11.58 16.12 -3.60
CA THR A 38 10.14 16.31 -3.49
C THR A 38 9.45 14.95 -3.38
N MET A 39 8.60 14.79 -2.37
CA MET A 39 7.71 13.65 -2.24
C MET A 39 6.36 14.14 -1.75
N THR A 40 5.30 13.75 -2.44
CA THR A 40 3.92 14.11 -2.13
C THR A 40 3.11 12.86 -1.80
N GLU A 41 1.88 13.04 -1.31
CA GLU A 41 0.97 11.91 -1.09
C GLU A 41 0.73 11.09 -2.37
N ALA A 42 0.74 11.73 -3.54
CA ALA A 42 0.60 11.07 -4.83
C ALA A 42 1.77 10.13 -5.16
N ASP A 43 2.91 10.26 -4.48
CA ASP A 43 4.09 9.41 -4.68
C ASP A 43 4.13 8.23 -3.69
N LEU A 44 3.29 8.22 -2.66
CA LEU A 44 3.36 7.24 -1.58
C LEU A 44 3.08 5.80 -2.05
N PHE A 45 2.38 5.60 -3.17
CA PHE A 45 2.18 4.25 -3.72
C PHE A 45 3.51 3.55 -4.07
N HIS A 46 4.58 4.31 -4.34
CA HIS A 46 5.92 3.75 -4.51
C HIS A 46 6.52 3.19 -3.21
N MET A 47 6.06 3.67 -2.06
CA MET A 47 6.51 3.23 -0.73
C MET A 47 5.75 2.01 -0.23
N ALA A 48 4.54 1.76 -0.74
CA ALA A 48 3.69 0.66 -0.29
C ALA A 48 4.38 -0.72 -0.26
N PRO A 49 5.20 -1.14 -1.26
CA PRO A 49 5.90 -2.42 -1.20
C PRO A 49 6.92 -2.49 -0.06
N LEU A 50 7.64 -1.39 0.19
CA LEU A 50 8.62 -1.32 1.28
C LEU A 50 7.93 -1.41 2.64
N VAL A 51 6.81 -0.70 2.82
CA VAL A 51 6.03 -0.74 4.06
C VAL A 51 5.42 -2.12 4.28
N CYS A 52 4.90 -2.78 3.24
CA CYS A 52 4.43 -4.16 3.30
C CYS A 52 5.53 -5.11 3.82
N VAL A 53 6.71 -5.07 3.21
CA VAL A 53 7.87 -5.88 3.63
C VAL A 53 8.28 -5.56 5.07
N LYS A 54 8.25 -4.29 5.48
CA LYS A 54 8.47 -3.86 6.86
C LYS A 54 7.47 -4.46 7.84
N PHE A 55 6.18 -4.36 7.55
CA PHE A 55 5.12 -4.86 8.43
C PHE A 55 5.16 -6.38 8.58
N ARG A 56 5.65 -7.09 7.56
CA ARG A 56 5.87 -8.54 7.62
C ARG A 56 7.19 -8.95 8.26
N GLY A 57 8.03 -8.00 8.67
CA GLY A 57 9.32 -8.29 9.31
C GLY A 57 10.39 -8.77 8.33
N LEU A 58 10.30 -8.39 7.05
CA LEU A 58 11.11 -8.93 5.96
C LEU A 58 12.13 -7.92 5.38
N ILE A 59 12.39 -6.77 6.03
CA ILE A 59 13.27 -5.68 5.53
C ILE A 59 14.67 -6.15 5.09
N GLY A 60 15.19 -7.24 5.65
CA GLY A 60 16.51 -7.78 5.27
C GLY A 60 16.52 -8.66 4.01
N SER A 61 15.37 -8.93 3.39
CA SER A 61 15.26 -9.79 2.22
C SER A 61 15.09 -8.98 0.93
N GLU A 62 16.15 -8.88 0.14
CA GLU A 62 16.11 -8.26 -1.19
C GLU A 62 15.12 -8.97 -2.12
N GLU A 63 15.04 -10.30 -2.03
CA GLU A 63 14.08 -11.11 -2.79
C GLU A 63 12.64 -10.73 -2.45
N SER A 64 12.30 -10.63 -1.16
CA SER A 64 10.95 -10.23 -0.72
C SER A 64 10.61 -8.83 -1.21
N LEU A 65 11.55 -7.89 -1.10
CA LEU A 65 11.34 -6.52 -1.59
C LEU A 65 11.17 -6.47 -3.11
N SER A 66 11.98 -7.23 -3.86
CA SER A 66 11.87 -7.33 -5.32
C SER A 66 10.51 -7.91 -5.74
N ASN A 67 10.10 -9.02 -5.13
CA ASN A 67 8.84 -9.68 -5.45
C ASN A 67 7.63 -8.77 -5.14
N ALA A 68 7.60 -8.18 -3.94
CA ALA A 68 6.57 -7.22 -3.54
C ALA A 68 6.50 -6.03 -4.51
N ARG A 69 7.65 -5.45 -4.87
CA ARG A 69 7.74 -4.28 -5.75
C ARG A 69 7.31 -4.61 -7.18
N ASN A 70 7.77 -5.73 -7.73
CA ASN A 70 7.47 -6.14 -9.10
C ASN A 70 5.97 -6.39 -9.27
N ALA A 71 5.33 -7.07 -8.31
CA ALA A 71 3.90 -7.27 -8.32
C ALA A 71 3.15 -5.93 -8.21
N ALA A 72 3.43 -5.14 -7.18
CA ALA A 72 2.72 -3.89 -6.93
C ALA A 72 2.85 -2.87 -8.08
N ILE A 73 4.08 -2.53 -8.45
CA ILE A 73 4.34 -1.48 -9.45
C ILE A 73 4.01 -1.97 -10.86
N GLY A 74 4.29 -3.24 -11.18
CA GLY A 74 3.91 -3.83 -12.45
C GLY A 74 2.40 -3.82 -12.66
N SER A 75 1.63 -4.21 -11.64
CA SER A 75 0.16 -4.17 -11.68
C SER A 75 -0.37 -2.74 -11.76
N TYR A 76 0.25 -1.78 -11.08
CA TYR A 76 -0.16 -0.37 -11.12
C TYR A 76 0.00 0.22 -12.51
N ILE A 77 1.18 0.02 -13.13
CA ILE A 77 1.46 0.50 -14.50
C ILE A 77 0.48 -0.13 -15.49
N ALA A 78 0.27 -1.45 -15.42
CA ALA A 78 -0.66 -2.15 -16.31
C ALA A 78 -2.09 -1.62 -16.19
N ASN A 79 -2.55 -1.30 -14.97
CA ASN A 79 -3.90 -0.75 -14.76
C ASN A 79 -4.02 0.72 -15.18
N GLN A 80 -2.97 1.52 -15.02
CA GLN A 80 -2.93 2.88 -15.55
C GLN A 80 -2.99 2.89 -17.07
N GLU A 81 -2.23 2.01 -17.74
CA GLU A 81 -2.26 1.85 -19.21
C GLU A 81 -3.62 1.35 -19.72
N ALA A 82 -4.32 0.52 -18.94
CA ALA A 82 -5.68 0.09 -19.22
C ALA A 82 -6.74 1.18 -18.99
N GLY A 83 -6.35 2.37 -18.52
CA GLY A 83 -7.24 3.52 -18.34
C GLY A 83 -8.02 3.51 -17.02
N ASN A 84 -7.56 2.78 -16.00
CA ASN A 84 -8.21 2.74 -14.70
C ASN A 84 -8.06 4.07 -13.93
N ARG A 85 -9.04 4.95 -14.07
CA ARG A 85 -9.04 6.29 -13.46
C ARG A 85 -9.09 6.28 -11.93
N ASN A 86 -9.50 5.18 -11.29
CA ASN A 86 -9.54 5.10 -9.83
C ASN A 86 -8.14 5.22 -9.22
N LEU A 87 -7.10 4.80 -9.95
CA LEU A 87 -5.70 4.90 -9.51
C LEU A 87 -5.12 6.32 -9.62
N ASN A 88 -5.90 7.31 -10.07
CA ASN A 88 -5.51 8.72 -9.96
C ASN A 88 -5.70 9.24 -8.52
N ASP A 89 -6.44 8.51 -7.69
CA ASP A 89 -6.56 8.83 -6.28
C ASP A 89 -5.34 8.29 -5.50
N PRO A 90 -4.59 9.14 -4.77
CA PRO A 90 -3.38 8.70 -4.07
C PRO A 90 -3.60 7.58 -3.06
N ILE A 91 -4.71 7.61 -2.33
CA ILE A 91 -5.03 6.58 -1.32
C ILE A 91 -5.43 5.27 -1.99
N MET A 92 -6.21 5.34 -3.08
CA MET A 92 -6.52 4.15 -3.87
C MET A 92 -5.27 3.55 -4.52
N ALA A 93 -4.38 4.38 -5.09
CA ALA A 93 -3.12 3.93 -5.66
C ALA A 93 -2.22 3.27 -4.61
N PHE A 94 -2.14 3.85 -3.42
CA PHE A 94 -1.42 3.25 -2.30
C PHE A 94 -2.02 1.91 -1.88
N ALA A 95 -3.33 1.86 -1.64
CA ALA A 95 -4.02 0.63 -1.25
C ALA A 95 -3.85 -0.47 -2.29
N PHE A 96 -3.97 -0.13 -3.57
CA PHE A 96 -3.70 -1.02 -4.69
C PHE A 96 -2.30 -1.62 -4.61
N CYS A 97 -1.26 -0.79 -4.57
CA CYS A 97 0.12 -1.25 -4.47
C CYS A 97 0.39 -2.04 -3.18
N TYR A 98 -0.22 -1.66 -2.06
CA TYR A 98 -0.03 -2.34 -0.77
C TYR A 98 -0.61 -3.75 -0.79
N ILE A 99 -1.81 -3.94 -1.35
CA ILE A 99 -2.42 -5.27 -1.49
C ILE A 99 -1.66 -6.13 -2.51
N LEU A 100 -1.27 -5.56 -3.66
CA LEU A 100 -0.52 -6.32 -4.66
C LEU A 100 0.91 -6.65 -4.21
N ALA A 101 1.49 -5.88 -3.29
CA ALA A 101 2.75 -6.26 -2.64
C ALA A 101 2.58 -7.57 -1.83
N HIS A 102 1.46 -7.73 -1.11
CA HIS A 102 1.17 -8.99 -0.39
C HIS A 102 0.95 -10.17 -1.34
N TYR A 103 0.31 -9.92 -2.49
CA TYR A 103 0.22 -10.92 -3.56
C TYR A 103 1.61 -11.34 -4.07
N GLY A 104 2.50 -10.37 -4.32
CA GLY A 104 3.88 -10.63 -4.72
C GLY A 104 4.68 -11.44 -3.70
N LEU A 105 4.35 -11.32 -2.41
CA LEU A 105 4.93 -12.14 -1.34
C LEU A 105 4.28 -13.53 -1.18
N GLY A 106 3.24 -13.85 -1.98
CA GLY A 106 2.47 -15.09 -1.85
C GLY A 106 1.60 -15.16 -0.60
N LEU A 107 1.33 -14.01 0.04
CA LEU A 107 0.53 -13.92 1.27
C LEU A 107 -0.97 -13.73 1.01
N LEU A 108 -1.30 -13.23 -0.19
CA LEU A 108 -2.67 -13.12 -0.68
C LEU A 108 -2.79 -13.79 -2.04
N ASN A 109 -3.98 -14.28 -2.36
CA ASN A 109 -4.35 -14.77 -3.68
C ASN A 109 -5.22 -13.73 -4.42
N ASP A 110 -5.53 -14.01 -5.68
CA ASP A 110 -6.30 -13.09 -6.54
C ASP A 110 -7.68 -12.75 -5.96
N GLU A 111 -8.40 -13.76 -5.46
CA GLU A 111 -9.74 -13.61 -4.88
C GLU A 111 -9.70 -12.62 -3.71
N LYS A 112 -8.75 -12.80 -2.78
CA LYS A 112 -8.66 -11.93 -1.60
C LYS A 112 -8.18 -10.53 -1.96
N CYS A 113 -7.29 -10.39 -2.95
CA CYS A 113 -6.89 -9.09 -3.47
C CYS A 113 -8.09 -8.34 -4.05
N GLN A 114 -8.88 -8.99 -4.90
CA GLN A 114 -10.06 -8.39 -5.51
C GLN A 114 -11.11 -8.00 -4.47
N GLU A 115 -11.45 -8.91 -3.54
CA GLU A 115 -12.40 -8.63 -2.45
C GLU A 115 -11.97 -7.39 -1.65
N THR A 116 -10.70 -7.34 -1.26
CA THR A 116 -10.17 -6.25 -0.43
C THR A 116 -10.15 -4.93 -1.19
N LEU A 117 -9.68 -4.92 -2.44
CA LEU A 117 -9.62 -3.70 -3.25
C LEU A 117 -11.01 -3.16 -3.61
N GLN A 118 -11.97 -4.04 -3.90
CA GLN A 118 -13.35 -3.65 -4.13
C GLN A 118 -13.98 -3.04 -2.86
N PHE A 119 -13.63 -3.57 -1.68
CA PHE A 119 -14.06 -3.02 -0.40
C PHE A 119 -13.44 -1.63 -0.14
N VAL A 120 -12.14 -1.45 -0.43
CA VAL A 120 -11.47 -0.14 -0.33
C VAL A 120 -12.15 0.87 -1.25
N GLU A 121 -12.36 0.52 -2.53
CA GLU A 121 -13.00 1.39 -3.51
C GLU A 121 -14.40 1.82 -3.05
N SER A 122 -15.20 0.87 -2.58
CA SER A 122 -16.57 1.12 -2.11
C SER A 122 -16.64 2.00 -0.84
N ASN A 123 -15.54 2.07 -0.07
CA ASN A 123 -15.46 2.83 1.17
C ASN A 123 -14.44 3.99 1.11
N LEU A 124 -13.92 4.32 -0.08
CA LEU A 124 -12.79 5.24 -0.24
C LEU A 124 -13.04 6.61 0.40
N ALA A 125 -14.27 7.14 0.28
CA ALA A 125 -14.64 8.41 0.91
C ALA A 125 -14.51 8.38 2.44
N LYS A 126 -14.95 7.29 3.09
CA LYS A 126 -14.86 7.13 4.54
C LYS A 126 -13.41 6.97 4.99
N ILE A 127 -12.62 6.20 4.24
CA ILE A 127 -11.19 5.98 4.51
C ILE A 127 -10.44 7.32 4.48
N LYS A 128 -10.66 8.12 3.44
CA LYS A 128 -10.09 9.47 3.32
C LYS A 128 -10.44 10.37 4.50
N SER A 129 -11.72 10.41 4.89
CA SER A 129 -12.15 11.20 6.04
C SER A 129 -11.46 10.75 7.33
N ALA A 130 -11.27 9.44 7.52
CA ALA A 130 -10.58 8.91 8.69
C ALA A 130 -9.09 9.29 8.72
N LEU A 131 -8.38 9.22 7.59
CA LEU A 131 -6.97 9.62 7.47
C LEU A 131 -6.74 11.12 7.69
N ILE A 132 -7.72 11.97 7.33
CA ILE A 132 -7.65 13.41 7.59
C ILE A 132 -7.87 13.73 9.07
N THR A 133 -8.80 13.03 9.73
CA THR A 133 -9.18 13.31 11.13
C THR A 133 -8.16 12.75 12.14
N ALA A 134 -7.24 11.89 11.71
CA ALA A 134 -6.20 11.30 12.55
C ALA A 134 -4.95 12.19 12.71
N GLN A 135 -4.89 13.35 12.03
CA GLN A 135 -3.84 14.37 12.13
C GLN A 135 -4.20 15.47 13.13
#